data_AF-A9WTA0-F1
#
_entry.id   AF-A9WTA0-F1
#
_cell.length_a   1.000
_cell.length_b   1.000
_cell.length_c   1.000
_cell.angle_alpha   90.00
_cell.angle_beta   90.00
_cell.angle_gamma   90.00
#
_symmetry.space_group_name_H-M   'P 1'
#
loop_
_entity.id
_entity.type
_entity.pdbx_description
1 polymer ?
#
loop_
_entity_poly.entity_id
_entity_poly.type
_entity_poly.pdbx_seq_one_letter_code
_entity_poly.pdbx_strand_id
1 'polypeptide(L)'
;MTDREPSNTRNILPHEASRVLIYGVTGSGKSTLAIVLSKISGIEAHLVDEEFGWLPNWTSRPPVEIRELVAPVVAGDAWIFDSAYATFRDLVTPRAQLILGLDYSRARTLAQLLRRTVKRIISKEPVCNGNIETWRSLLSKDSIVAWYFKSFNRKRSTMRQLAKTASIVPRVLLFKNPRQTADWLNSLKAAAESRNR
;
A
#
# COMPACT_ATOMS: atom_id res chain seq x y z
N MET A 1 -32.84 29.12 17.82
CA MET A 1 -31.96 28.13 18.47
C MET A 1 -31.24 27.40 17.36
N THR A 2 -29.97 27.76 17.15
CA THR A 2 -29.10 27.23 16.10
C THR A 2 -28.46 25.93 16.58
N ASP A 3 -28.94 24.80 16.08
CA ASP A 3 -28.16 23.56 16.12
C ASP A 3 -27.39 23.43 14.81
N ARG A 4 -26.07 23.56 14.95
CA ARG A 4 -25.08 23.35 13.90
C ARG A 4 -24.97 21.85 13.63
N GLU A 5 -25.44 21.40 12.47
CA GLU A 5 -25.00 20.11 11.93
C GLU A 5 -23.47 20.14 11.74
N PRO A 6 -22.74 19.06 12.10
CA PRO A 6 -21.32 18.98 11.86
C PRO A 6 -21.05 18.90 10.36
N SER A 7 -20.26 19.86 9.90
CA SER A 7 -19.67 20.01 8.57
C SER A 7 -19.24 18.67 7.94
N ASN A 8 -20.02 18.22 6.95
CA ASN A 8 -19.75 17.03 6.14
C ASN A 8 -18.67 17.32 5.08
N THR A 9 -17.44 17.61 5.52
CA THR A 9 -16.34 17.99 4.64
C THR A 9 -15.15 17.04 4.83
N ARG A 10 -14.86 16.21 3.82
CA ARG A 10 -13.54 16.04 3.16
C ARG A 10 -13.40 14.65 2.48
N ASN A 11 -13.97 14.51 1.28
CA ASN A 11 -13.69 13.40 0.35
C ASN A 11 -12.53 13.77 -0.59
N ILE A 12 -11.34 13.16 -0.44
CA ILE A 12 -10.21 13.40 -1.37
C ILE A 12 -9.45 12.11 -1.70
N LEU A 13 -10.02 11.33 -2.60
CA LEU A 13 -9.35 10.46 -3.58
C LEU A 13 -10.03 10.74 -4.94
N PRO A 14 -9.86 10.00 -6.06
CA PRO A 14 -10.55 10.30 -7.33
C PRO A 14 -12.08 10.34 -7.10
N HIS A 15 -12.55 11.55 -6.84
CA HIS A 15 -13.82 12.06 -6.31
C HIS A 15 -14.58 11.39 -5.14
N GLU A 16 -14.51 10.08 -4.85
CA GLU A 16 -15.32 9.46 -3.77
C GLU A 16 -14.70 8.23 -3.08
N ALA A 17 -13.51 7.79 -3.49
CA ALA A 17 -12.90 6.65 -2.82
C ALA A 17 -12.47 7.07 -1.40
N SER A 18 -12.86 6.29 -0.40
CA SER A 18 -12.31 6.35 0.96
C SER A 18 -11.62 5.05 1.33
N ARG A 19 -11.80 4.00 0.51
CA ARG A 19 -11.20 2.67 0.67
C ARG A 19 -10.23 2.38 -0.47
N VAL A 20 -8.93 2.54 -0.21
CA VAL A 20 -7.87 2.40 -1.21
C VAL A 20 -6.97 1.23 -0.91
N LEU A 21 -6.73 0.41 -1.92
CA LEU A 21 -5.71 -0.62 -1.89
C LEU A 21 -4.56 -0.24 -2.83
N ILE A 22 -3.36 -0.11 -2.31
CA ILE A 22 -2.15 0.04 -3.12
C ILE A 22 -1.59 -1.35 -3.41
N TYR A 23 -1.22 -1.59 -4.66
CA TYR A 23 -0.69 -2.87 -5.11
C TYR A 23 0.58 -2.68 -5.92
N GLY A 24 1.51 -3.62 -5.79
CA GLY A 24 2.82 -3.52 -6.42
C GLY A 24 3.80 -4.56 -5.93
N VAL A 25 4.91 -4.65 -6.64
CA VAL A 25 6.06 -5.46 -6.24
C VAL A 25 6.71 -4.89 -4.97
N THR A 26 7.49 -5.70 -4.25
CA THR A 26 8.30 -5.14 -3.17
C THR A 26 9.34 -4.19 -3.74
N GLY A 27 9.64 -3.12 -3.02
CA GLY A 27 10.51 -2.04 -3.49
C GLY A 27 9.83 -1.01 -4.40
N SER A 28 8.55 -1.15 -4.77
CA SER A 28 7.88 -0.17 -5.65
C SER A 28 7.47 1.15 -4.97
N GLY A 29 7.60 1.26 -3.65
CA GLY A 29 7.24 2.47 -2.90
C GLY A 29 5.79 2.53 -2.43
N LYS A 30 5.09 1.39 -2.29
CA LYS A 30 3.69 1.32 -1.84
C LYS A 30 3.45 2.00 -0.49
N SER A 31 4.25 1.66 0.52
CA SER A 31 4.14 2.22 1.86
C SER A 31 4.38 3.73 1.85
N THR A 32 5.33 4.21 1.04
CA THR A 32 5.54 5.65 0.84
C THR A 32 4.32 6.32 0.21
N LEU A 33 3.72 5.70 -0.81
CA LEU A 33 2.49 6.22 -1.42
C LEU A 33 1.33 6.23 -0.42
N ALA A 34 1.18 5.18 0.40
CA ALA A 34 0.15 5.09 1.44
C ALA A 34 0.26 6.26 2.43
N ILE A 35 1.46 6.50 2.96
CA ILE A 35 1.72 7.59 3.91
C ILE A 35 1.44 8.96 3.26
N VAL A 36 1.89 9.18 2.03
CA VAL A 36 1.65 10.45 1.32
C VAL A 36 0.16 10.64 1.07
N LEU A 37 -0.55 9.59 0.66
CA LEU A 37 -1.98 9.65 0.39
C LEU A 37 -2.79 9.89 1.67
N SER A 38 -2.40 9.26 2.77
CA SER A 38 -2.98 9.51 4.09
C SER A 38 -2.86 10.97 4.49
N LYS A 39 -1.67 11.57 4.34
CA LYS A 39 -1.44 13.00 4.63
C LYS A 39 -2.29 13.93 3.77
N ILE A 40 -2.54 13.58 2.51
CA ILE A 40 -3.33 14.40 1.58
C ILE A 40 -4.83 14.27 1.86
N SER A 41 -5.30 13.05 2.13
CA SER A 41 -6.73 12.73 2.24
C SER A 41 -7.28 12.80 3.67
N GLY A 42 -6.42 12.74 4.69
CA GLY A 42 -6.82 12.58 6.09
C GLY A 42 -7.23 11.16 6.46
N ILE A 43 -7.18 10.20 5.53
CA ILE A 43 -7.55 8.80 5.77
C ILE A 43 -6.37 8.04 6.37
N GLU A 44 -6.61 7.17 7.34
CA GLU A 44 -5.57 6.35 7.95
C GLU A 44 -4.94 5.37 6.95
N ALA A 45 -3.61 5.30 6.96
CA ALA A 45 -2.86 4.33 6.17
C ALA A 45 -2.40 3.17 7.04
N HIS A 46 -2.76 1.96 6.60
CA HIS A 46 -2.35 0.71 7.19
C HIS A 46 -1.20 0.09 6.39
N LEU A 47 -0.04 -0.02 7.02
CA LEU A 47 1.15 -0.65 6.49
C LEU A 47 1.16 -2.13 6.88
N VAL A 48 0.77 -3.01 5.95
CA VAL A 48 0.46 -4.41 6.28
C VAL A 48 1.62 -5.15 6.93
N ASP A 49 2.83 -4.95 6.41
CA ASP A 49 4.03 -5.62 6.94
C ASP A 49 4.32 -5.15 8.39
N GLU A 50 4.01 -3.90 8.73
CA GLU A 50 4.25 -3.33 10.06
C GLU A 50 3.16 -3.71 11.07
N GLU A 51 1.90 -3.68 10.64
CA GLU A 51 0.75 -3.79 11.56
C GLU A 51 0.20 -5.22 11.69
N PHE A 52 0.19 -5.98 10.60
CA PHE A 52 -0.54 -7.25 10.56
C PHE A 52 0.35 -8.45 10.24
N GLY A 53 1.30 -8.30 9.32
CA GLY A 53 1.97 -9.43 8.67
C GLY A 53 3.01 -10.15 9.53
N TRP A 54 3.71 -9.43 10.40
CA TRP A 54 4.90 -9.93 11.09
C TRP A 54 4.81 -9.80 12.61
N LEU A 55 5.41 -10.77 13.28
CA LEU A 55 5.76 -10.78 14.68
C LEU A 55 7.28 -10.63 14.83
N PRO A 56 7.80 -10.36 16.04
CA PRO A 56 9.23 -10.35 16.30
C PRO A 56 9.93 -11.65 15.82
N ASN A 57 11.22 -11.54 15.55
CA ASN A 57 12.09 -12.59 15.00
C ASN A 57 11.72 -13.06 13.59
N TRP A 58 11.17 -12.16 12.76
CA TRP A 58 10.73 -12.45 11.39
C TRP A 58 9.73 -13.61 11.34
N THR A 59 8.84 -13.70 12.33
CA THR A 59 7.82 -14.73 12.41
C THR A 59 6.57 -14.24 11.67
N SER A 60 6.09 -14.99 10.67
CA SER A 60 4.82 -14.66 10.02
C SER A 60 3.70 -14.79 11.03
N ARG A 61 2.86 -13.76 11.16
CA ARG A 61 1.65 -13.86 11.98
C ARG A 61 0.73 -14.96 11.41
N PRO A 62 0.08 -15.77 12.26
CA PRO A 62 -0.87 -16.78 11.80
C PRO A 62 -2.00 -16.18 10.95
N PRO A 63 -2.43 -16.85 9.87
CA PRO A 63 -3.52 -16.39 9.01
C PRO A 63 -4.80 -15.98 9.72
N VAL A 64 -5.21 -16.71 10.75
CA VAL A 64 -6.43 -16.45 11.51
C VAL A 64 -6.32 -15.13 12.27
N GLU A 65 -5.23 -14.92 13.01
CA GLU A 65 -4.98 -13.65 13.72
C GLU A 65 -4.89 -12.46 12.76
N ILE A 66 -4.25 -12.61 11.59
CA ILE A 66 -4.23 -11.54 10.58
C ILE A 66 -5.65 -11.15 10.19
N ARG A 67 -6.53 -12.14 9.96
CA ARG A 67 -7.91 -11.87 9.56
C ARG A 67 -8.71 -11.21 10.69
N GLU A 68 -8.52 -11.64 11.93
CA GLU A 68 -9.17 -11.03 13.11
C GLU A 68 -8.79 -9.56 13.28
N LEU A 69 -7.51 -9.20 13.02
CA LEU A 69 -7.05 -7.82 13.08
C LEU A 69 -7.53 -6.98 11.88
N VAL A 70 -7.52 -7.55 10.68
CA VAL A 70 -7.85 -6.82 9.45
C VAL A 70 -9.35 -6.63 9.25
N ALA A 71 -10.18 -7.60 9.66
CA ALA A 71 -11.63 -7.56 9.46
C ALA A 71 -12.31 -6.28 9.99
N PRO A 72 -12.08 -5.82 11.24
CA PRO A 72 -12.70 -4.59 11.74
C PRO A 72 -12.22 -3.34 10.99
N VAL A 73 -10.93 -3.28 10.62
CA VAL A 73 -10.38 -2.16 9.83
C VAL A 73 -11.06 -2.08 8.46
N VAL A 74 -11.17 -3.22 7.79
CA VAL A 74 -11.78 -3.34 6.46
C VAL A 74 -13.29 -3.05 6.48
N ALA A 75 -13.96 -3.35 7.60
CA ALA A 75 -15.37 -3.02 7.81
C ALA A 75 -15.63 -1.51 7.86
N GLY A 76 -14.64 -0.71 8.30
CA GLY A 76 -14.72 0.74 8.37
C GLY A 76 -14.96 1.43 7.04
N ASP A 77 -15.39 2.70 7.13
CA ASP A 77 -15.80 3.49 5.96
C ASP A 77 -14.61 4.05 5.17
N ALA A 78 -13.46 4.24 5.81
CA ALA A 78 -12.26 4.80 5.20
C ALA A 78 -10.99 4.09 5.65
N TRP A 79 -10.14 3.70 4.70
CA TRP A 79 -8.83 3.10 4.93
C TRP A 79 -7.94 3.17 3.69
N ILE A 80 -6.63 3.22 3.89
CA ILE A 80 -5.63 3.05 2.83
C ILE A 80 -4.72 1.87 3.20
N PHE A 81 -4.86 0.75 2.50
CA PHE A 81 -3.96 -0.39 2.66
C PHE A 81 -2.79 -0.29 1.68
N ASP A 82 -1.55 -0.40 2.17
CA ASP A 82 -0.36 -0.37 1.31
C ASP A 82 -0.15 -1.67 0.49
N SER A 83 -0.88 -2.72 0.87
CA SER A 83 -0.90 -4.04 0.23
C SER A 83 -2.04 -4.90 0.78
N ALA A 84 -2.25 -6.09 0.21
CA ALA A 84 -3.15 -7.11 0.77
C ALA A 84 -2.55 -8.50 0.54
N TYR A 85 -2.30 -9.23 1.63
CA TYR A 85 -1.79 -10.60 1.55
C TYR A 85 -2.87 -11.53 0.99
N ALA A 86 -2.45 -12.64 0.37
CA ALA A 86 -3.39 -13.62 -0.16
C ALA A 86 -4.42 -14.07 0.89
N THR A 87 -4.00 -14.18 2.14
CA THR A 87 -4.78 -14.60 3.30
C THR A 87 -6.00 -13.74 3.64
N PHE A 88 -6.00 -12.45 3.30
CA PHE A 88 -7.10 -11.53 3.63
C PHE A 88 -7.52 -10.63 2.45
N ARG A 89 -6.97 -10.91 1.26
CA ARG A 89 -7.27 -10.13 0.05
C ARG A 89 -8.74 -10.23 -0.33
N ASP A 90 -9.37 -11.37 -0.06
CA ASP A 90 -10.80 -11.63 -0.21
C ASP A 90 -11.66 -10.69 0.64
N LEU A 91 -11.15 -10.19 1.77
CA LEU A 91 -11.84 -9.20 2.59
C LEU A 91 -11.67 -7.79 2.03
N VAL A 92 -10.43 -7.43 1.64
CA VAL A 92 -10.06 -6.06 1.25
C VAL A 92 -10.54 -5.72 -0.16
N THR A 93 -10.30 -6.60 -1.13
CA THR A 93 -10.50 -6.28 -2.55
C THR A 93 -11.96 -5.97 -2.91
N PRO A 94 -12.97 -6.71 -2.41
CA PRO A 94 -14.38 -6.40 -2.69
C PRO A 94 -14.86 -5.06 -2.11
N ARG A 95 -14.21 -4.56 -1.05
CA ARG A 95 -14.57 -3.29 -0.39
C ARG A 95 -13.76 -2.10 -0.88
N ALA A 96 -12.65 -2.35 -1.58
CA ALA A 96 -11.84 -1.30 -2.19
C ALA A 96 -12.67 -0.56 -3.24
N GLN A 97 -12.63 0.77 -3.20
CA GLN A 97 -13.20 1.62 -4.23
C GLN A 97 -12.14 1.99 -5.28
N LEU A 98 -10.88 2.03 -4.86
CA LEU A 98 -9.74 2.37 -5.71
C LEU A 98 -8.58 1.41 -5.46
N ILE A 99 -8.00 0.89 -6.55
CA ILE A 99 -6.74 0.16 -6.52
C ILE A 99 -5.67 0.95 -7.27
N LEU A 100 -4.57 1.25 -6.59
CA LEU A 100 -3.41 1.95 -7.16
C LEU A 100 -2.28 0.94 -7.43
N GLY A 101 -2.07 0.57 -8.69
CA GLY A 101 -1.03 -0.37 -9.10
C GLY A 101 0.27 0.32 -9.53
N LEU A 102 1.38 -0.01 -8.88
CA LEU A 102 2.72 0.48 -9.23
C LEU A 102 3.43 -0.51 -10.16
N ASP A 103 3.21 -0.37 -11.48
CA ASP A 103 3.77 -1.23 -12.54
C ASP A 103 5.15 -0.74 -13.05
N TYR A 104 6.03 -0.38 -12.13
CA TYR A 104 7.36 0.15 -12.44
C TYR A 104 8.32 -0.90 -13.03
N SER A 105 9.43 -0.46 -13.61
CA SER A 105 10.43 -1.37 -14.18
C SER A 105 11.13 -2.24 -13.12
N ARG A 106 11.60 -3.41 -13.54
CA ARG A 106 12.39 -4.33 -12.69
C ARG A 106 13.63 -3.65 -12.14
N ALA A 107 14.40 -2.98 -13.00
CA ALA A 107 15.63 -2.31 -12.61
C ALA A 107 15.39 -1.29 -11.50
N ARG A 108 14.34 -0.48 -11.62
CA ARG A 108 14.00 0.53 -10.63
C ARG A 108 13.60 -0.06 -9.29
N THR A 109 12.64 -0.99 -9.31
CA THR A 109 12.08 -1.55 -8.08
C THR A 109 13.10 -2.40 -7.33
N LEU A 110 13.98 -3.09 -8.05
CA LEU A 110 15.14 -3.77 -7.46
C LEU A 110 16.15 -2.80 -6.86
N ALA A 111 16.53 -1.74 -7.59
CA ALA A 111 17.46 -0.73 -7.06
C ALA A 111 16.92 -0.04 -5.79
N GLN A 112 15.61 0.26 -5.78
CA GLN A 112 14.94 0.82 -4.60
C GLN A 112 14.92 -0.15 -3.43
N LEU A 113 14.63 -1.44 -3.69
CA LEU A 113 14.68 -2.49 -2.67
C LEU A 113 16.08 -2.61 -2.06
N LEU A 114 17.11 -2.75 -2.89
CA LEU A 114 18.49 -2.91 -2.43
C LEU A 114 18.96 -1.69 -1.64
N ARG A 115 18.76 -0.47 -2.16
CA ARG A 115 19.15 0.77 -1.46
C ARG A 115 18.46 0.88 -0.10
N ARG A 116 17.16 0.59 -0.03
CA ARG A 116 16.39 0.61 1.23
C ARG A 116 16.94 -0.41 2.22
N THR A 117 17.15 -1.65 1.76
CA THR A 117 17.58 -2.73 2.65
C THR A 117 19.00 -2.52 3.15
N VAL A 118 19.93 -2.08 2.31
CA VAL A 118 21.27 -1.69 2.76
C VAL A 118 21.20 -0.56 3.79
N LYS A 119 20.38 0.47 3.56
CA LYS A 119 20.20 1.57 4.52
C LYS A 119 19.71 1.04 5.87
N ARG A 120 18.69 0.18 5.88
CA ARG A 120 18.09 -0.41 7.11
C ARG A 120 19.05 -1.31 7.85
N ILE A 121 19.86 -2.10 7.15
CA ILE A 121 20.90 -2.93 7.75
C ILE A 121 21.95 -2.07 8.46
N ILE A 122 22.36 -0.95 7.85
CA ILE A 122 23.33 -0.03 8.43
C ILE A 122 22.72 0.73 9.62
N SER A 123 21.51 1.26 9.48
CA SER A 123 20.86 2.05 10.53
C SER A 123 20.30 1.22 11.68
N LYS A 124 20.14 -0.10 11.49
CA LYS A 124 19.44 -1.02 12.41
C LYS A 124 18.03 -0.52 12.78
N GLU A 125 17.37 0.14 11.83
CA GLU A 125 16.02 0.65 11.99
C GLU A 125 15.05 -0.54 12.18
N PRO A 126 14.26 -0.57 13.27
CA PRO A 126 13.22 -1.58 13.45
C PRO A 126 12.12 -1.44 12.41
N VAL A 127 11.70 -2.55 11.82
CA VAL A 127 10.69 -2.65 10.75
C VAL A 127 9.89 -3.93 10.91
N CYS A 128 8.78 -4.06 10.22
CA CYS A 128 7.90 -5.20 10.26
C CYS A 128 7.62 -5.67 11.71
N ASN A 129 7.09 -4.78 12.56
CA ASN A 129 6.82 -5.07 13.98
C ASN A 129 8.09 -5.36 14.81
N GLY A 130 9.09 -4.46 14.72
CA GLY A 130 10.28 -4.47 15.58
C GLY A 130 11.45 -5.33 15.10
N ASN A 131 11.35 -5.94 13.91
CA ASN A 131 12.41 -6.73 13.31
C ASN A 131 13.54 -5.87 12.73
N ILE A 132 14.75 -6.43 12.67
CA ILE A 132 15.93 -5.74 12.12
C ILE A 132 16.42 -6.50 10.88
N GLU A 133 16.60 -5.79 9.77
CA GLU A 133 17.19 -6.35 8.56
C GLU A 133 18.70 -6.57 8.77
N THR A 134 19.24 -7.70 8.32
CA THR A 134 20.68 -8.02 8.46
C THR A 134 21.29 -8.45 7.13
N TRP A 135 22.61 -8.33 6.98
CA TRP A 135 23.32 -8.86 5.81
C TRP A 135 23.06 -10.36 5.61
N ARG A 136 22.97 -11.12 6.71
CA ARG A 136 22.66 -12.55 6.67
C ARG A 136 21.26 -12.81 6.11
N SER A 137 20.24 -12.05 6.54
CA SER A 137 18.87 -12.23 6.01
C SER A 137 18.77 -11.81 4.54
N LEU A 138 19.53 -10.80 4.11
CA LEU A 138 19.61 -10.38 2.71
C LEU A 138 20.24 -11.44 1.78
N LEU A 139 21.25 -12.18 2.25
CA LEU A 139 21.95 -13.20 1.47
C LEU A 139 21.33 -14.61 1.60
N SER A 140 20.32 -14.77 2.44
CA SER A 140 19.65 -16.06 2.64
C SER A 140 18.78 -16.47 1.44
N LYS A 141 18.47 -17.78 1.34
CA LYS A 141 17.53 -18.31 0.34
C LYS A 141 16.11 -17.79 0.53
N ASP A 142 15.76 -17.41 1.77
CA ASP A 142 14.48 -16.80 2.13
C ASP A 142 14.55 -15.26 2.15
N SER A 143 15.57 -14.67 1.50
CA SER A 143 15.75 -13.23 1.47
C SER A 143 14.64 -12.50 0.75
N ILE A 144 14.45 -11.23 1.13
CA ILE A 144 13.53 -10.32 0.44
C ILE A 144 13.88 -10.13 -1.04
N VAL A 145 15.14 -10.33 -1.42
CA VAL A 145 15.61 -10.30 -2.81
C VAL A 145 15.18 -11.56 -3.55
N ALA A 146 15.39 -12.75 -2.99
CA ALA A 146 14.91 -14.00 -3.58
C ALA A 146 13.39 -13.97 -3.76
N TRP A 147 12.66 -13.50 -2.75
CA TRP A 147 11.21 -13.30 -2.81
C TRP A 147 10.80 -12.27 -3.87
N TYR A 148 11.57 -11.19 -4.05
CA TYR A 148 11.32 -10.20 -5.10
C TYR A 148 11.34 -10.86 -6.49
N PHE A 149 12.38 -11.63 -6.80
CA PHE A 149 12.48 -12.33 -8.08
C PHE A 149 11.37 -13.37 -8.27
N LYS A 150 11.06 -14.16 -7.23
CA LYS A 150 9.99 -15.16 -7.23
C LYS A 150 8.61 -14.54 -7.47
N SER A 151 8.35 -13.35 -6.89
CA SER A 151 7.02 -12.74 -6.90
C SER A 151 6.79 -11.73 -8.02
N PHE A 152 7.83 -11.21 -8.67
CA PHE A 152 7.74 -10.08 -9.61
C PHE A 152 6.73 -10.32 -10.74
N ASN A 153 6.93 -11.39 -11.53
CA ASN A 153 6.11 -11.67 -12.70
C ASN A 153 4.64 -11.92 -12.32
N ARG A 154 4.42 -12.69 -11.24
CA ARG A 154 3.08 -12.97 -10.71
C ARG A 154 2.38 -11.68 -10.31
N LYS A 155 3.01 -10.84 -9.48
CA LYS A 155 2.42 -9.57 -9.01
C LYS A 155 2.13 -8.61 -10.15
N ARG A 156 3.04 -8.51 -11.12
CA ARG A 156 2.86 -7.69 -12.33
C ARG A 156 1.69 -8.16 -13.17
N SER A 157 1.60 -9.47 -13.41
CA SER A 157 0.48 -10.08 -14.13
C SER A 157 -0.85 -9.80 -13.43
N THR A 158 -0.93 -10.02 -12.12
CA THR A 158 -2.13 -9.73 -11.33
C THR A 158 -2.57 -8.27 -11.44
N MET A 159 -1.65 -7.30 -11.31
CA MET A 159 -2.00 -5.87 -11.47
C MET A 159 -2.61 -5.57 -12.84
N ARG A 160 -1.97 -6.09 -13.89
CA ARG A 160 -2.40 -5.86 -15.27
C ARG A 160 -3.74 -6.53 -15.56
N GLN A 161 -3.97 -7.71 -14.99
CA GLN A 161 -5.25 -8.42 -15.11
C GLN A 161 -6.37 -7.68 -14.36
N LEU A 162 -6.12 -7.22 -13.13
CA LEU A 162 -7.08 -6.41 -12.38
C LEU A 162 -7.48 -5.15 -13.15
N ALA A 163 -6.50 -4.45 -13.74
CA ALA A 163 -6.78 -3.25 -14.53
C ALA A 163 -7.56 -3.52 -15.83
N LYS A 164 -7.44 -4.72 -16.40
CA LYS A 164 -8.19 -5.13 -17.61
C LYS A 164 -9.62 -5.58 -17.30
N THR A 165 -9.82 -6.18 -16.13
CA THR A 165 -11.08 -6.84 -15.74
C THR A 165 -11.97 -5.95 -14.89
N ALA A 166 -11.43 -4.89 -14.28
CA ALA A 166 -12.21 -3.92 -13.54
C ALA A 166 -13.21 -3.22 -14.46
N SER A 167 -14.50 -3.39 -14.15
CA SER A 167 -15.60 -2.79 -14.90
C SER A 167 -15.91 -1.37 -14.42
N ILE A 168 -16.21 -1.20 -13.12
CA ILE A 168 -16.54 0.12 -12.53
C ILE A 168 -15.94 0.26 -11.13
N VAL A 169 -16.20 -0.70 -10.22
CA VAL A 169 -15.67 -0.70 -8.85
C VAL A 169 -15.04 -2.06 -8.53
N PRO A 170 -13.80 -2.11 -7.99
CA PRO A 170 -12.90 -0.98 -7.75
C PRO A 170 -12.42 -0.34 -9.06
N ARG A 171 -12.25 0.98 -9.06
CA ARG A 171 -11.49 1.67 -10.11
C ARG A 171 -10.02 1.28 -9.98
N VAL A 172 -9.36 0.93 -11.08
CA VAL A 172 -7.94 0.54 -11.06
C VAL A 172 -7.11 1.55 -11.84
N LEU A 173 -6.12 2.17 -11.18
CA LEU A 173 -5.14 3.05 -11.82
C LEU A 173 -3.77 2.37 -11.82
N LEU A 174 -3.16 2.22 -13.01
CA LEU A 174 -1.82 1.66 -13.13
C LEU A 174 -0.80 2.73 -13.52
N PHE A 175 0.24 2.87 -12.71
CA PHE A 175 1.35 3.77 -12.95
C PHE A 175 2.58 2.99 -13.43
N LYS A 176 3.03 3.28 -14.65
CA LYS A 176 4.19 2.62 -15.28
C LYS A 176 5.53 3.20 -14.83
N ASN A 177 5.51 4.42 -14.30
CA ASN A 177 6.67 5.09 -13.76
C ASN A 177 6.24 6.08 -12.66
N PRO A 178 7.14 6.51 -11.77
CA PRO A 178 6.76 7.40 -10.67
C PRO A 178 6.49 8.85 -11.05
N ARG A 179 6.85 9.29 -12.26
CA ARG A 179 6.38 10.60 -12.74
C ARG A 179 4.85 10.57 -12.84
N GLN A 180 4.26 9.51 -13.41
CA GLN A 180 2.80 9.36 -13.44
C GLN A 180 2.15 9.35 -12.05
N THR A 181 2.78 8.71 -11.06
CA THR A 181 2.29 8.73 -9.68
C THR A 181 2.40 10.11 -9.05
N ALA A 182 3.51 10.82 -9.29
CA ALA A 182 3.71 12.18 -8.80
C ALA A 182 2.72 13.16 -9.44
N ASP A 183 2.52 13.08 -10.75
CA ASP A 183 1.56 13.91 -11.49
C ASP A 183 0.13 13.69 -10.96
N TRP A 184 -0.24 12.43 -10.69
CA TRP A 184 -1.53 12.09 -10.09
C TRP A 184 -1.67 12.59 -8.64
N LEU A 185 -0.61 12.51 -7.82
CA LEU A 185 -0.64 13.08 -6.47
C LEU A 185 -0.75 14.61 -6.51
N ASN A 186 -0.09 15.26 -7.47
CA ASN A 186 -0.15 16.71 -7.64
C ASN A 186 -1.55 17.16 -8.09
N SER A 187 -2.22 16.40 -8.97
CA SER A 187 -3.60 16.72 -9.35
C SER A 187 -4.58 16.58 -8.18
N LEU A 188 -4.37 15.62 -7.28
CA LEU A 188 -5.14 15.51 -6.04
C LEU A 188 -4.94 16.71 -5.10
N LYS A 189 -3.70 17.17 -4.94
CA LYS A 189 -3.38 18.35 -4.12
C LYS A 189 -4.01 19.62 -4.69
N ALA A 190 -3.86 19.84 -6.00
CA ALA A 190 -4.48 20.98 -6.68
C ALA A 190 -6.00 20.97 -6.51
N ALA A 191 -6.64 19.80 -6.66
CA ALA A 191 -8.08 19.66 -6.43
C ALA A 191 -8.48 19.88 -4.96
N ALA A 192 -7.62 19.58 -3.99
CA ALA A 192 -7.85 19.87 -2.58
C ALA A 192 -7.75 21.37 -2.29
N GLU A 193 -6.76 22.05 -2.86
CA GLU A 193 -6.51 23.48 -2.69
C GLU A 193 -7.61 24.34 -3.32
N SER A 194 -8.08 23.98 -4.53
CA SER A 194 -9.20 24.68 -5.20
C SER A 194 -10.53 24.54 -4.46
N ARG A 195 -10.68 23.56 -3.55
CA ARG A 195 -11.89 23.38 -2.72
C ARG A 195 -11.85 24.13 -1.39
N ASN A 196 -10.67 24.59 -1.00
CA ASN A 196 -10.45 25.36 0.23
C ASN A 196 -10.37 26.87 -0.03
N ARG A 197 -10.48 27.31 -1.29
CA ARG A 197 -10.64 28.70 -1.71
C ARG A 197 -12.10 28.98 -2.00
#